data_AF-A0A229SXA5-F1
#
_entry.id   AF-A0A229SXA5-F1
#
_cell.length_a   1.000
_cell.length_b   1.000
_cell.length_c   1.000
_cell.angle_alpha   90.00
_cell.angle_beta   90.00
_cell.angle_gamma   90.00
#
_symmetry.space_group_name_H-M   'P 1'
#
loop_
_entity.id
_entity.type
_entity.pdbx_description
1 polymer ?
#
loop_
_entity_poly.entity_id
_entity_poly.type
_entity_poly.pdbx_seq_one_letter_code
_entity_poly.pdbx_strand_id
1 'polypeptide(L)'
;MAAESTPDTGYDMLTAEAYTRYREGLDDTVRLELDLYEKLASNVRTMRVLYLAMLNLDKGLLPADVGADELARAKTDGLVYLSGRRLRATRDGFALLWQWKTEIEPHIRKTPFQRLWRQVLGW
;
A
#
# COMPACT_ATOMS: atom_id res chain seq x y z
N MET A 1 17.10 -39.42 9.43
CA MET A 1 18.15 -38.57 8.80
C MET A 1 17.44 -37.41 8.13
N ALA A 2 17.64 -36.20 8.65
CA ALA A 2 17.09 -34.98 8.07
C ALA A 2 17.91 -34.59 6.84
N ALA A 3 17.25 -34.30 5.73
CA ALA A 3 17.87 -33.57 4.63
C ALA A 3 17.67 -32.08 4.93
N GLU A 4 18.75 -31.40 5.29
CA GLU A 4 18.82 -29.93 5.26
C GLU A 4 18.67 -29.49 3.81
N SER A 5 17.50 -28.93 3.48
CA SER A 5 17.31 -28.21 2.22
C SER A 5 18.04 -26.89 2.30
N THR A 6 19.22 -26.81 1.69
CA THR A 6 19.94 -25.56 1.44
C THR A 6 19.05 -24.61 0.62
N PRO A 7 18.90 -23.33 1.01
CA PRO A 7 17.97 -22.42 0.34
C PRO A 7 18.46 -22.04 -1.08
N ASP A 8 17.50 -21.93 -2.00
CA ASP A 8 17.60 -21.48 -3.39
C ASP A 8 17.98 -19.98 -3.49
N THR A 9 19.12 -19.63 -2.91
CA THR A 9 19.53 -18.24 -2.67
C THR A 9 20.18 -17.60 -3.90
N GLY A 10 20.61 -18.41 -4.87
CA GLY A 10 21.33 -17.96 -6.08
C GLY A 10 20.42 -17.27 -7.09
N TYR A 11 19.17 -17.71 -7.22
CA TYR A 11 18.19 -17.09 -8.12
C TYR A 11 17.68 -15.74 -7.56
N ASP A 12 17.48 -15.66 -6.25
CA ASP A 12 17.06 -14.43 -5.56
C ASP A 12 18.14 -13.34 -5.61
N MET A 13 19.43 -13.70 -5.47
CA MET A 13 20.53 -12.73 -5.64
C MET A 13 20.64 -12.21 -7.08
N LEU A 14 20.54 -13.09 -8.08
CA LEU A 14 20.64 -12.69 -9.49
C LEU A 14 19.48 -11.79 -9.93
N THR A 15 18.28 -12.02 -9.40
CA THR A 15 17.10 -11.18 -9.68
C THR A 15 17.20 -9.80 -9.01
N ALA A 16 17.69 -9.73 -7.78
CA ALA A 16 17.93 -8.47 -7.08
C ALA A 16 19.01 -7.61 -7.78
N GLU A 17 20.10 -8.22 -8.25
CA GLU A 17 21.14 -7.53 -9.01
C GLU A 17 20.64 -7.04 -10.37
N ALA A 18 19.89 -7.86 -11.10
CA ALA A 18 19.31 -7.48 -12.38
C ALA A 18 18.33 -6.31 -12.25
N TYR A 19 17.50 -6.32 -11.20
CA TYR A 19 16.56 -5.24 -10.89
C TYR A 19 17.28 -3.95 -10.50
N THR A 20 18.38 -4.04 -9.75
CA THR A 20 19.22 -2.89 -9.40
C THR A 20 19.80 -2.22 -10.66
N ARG A 21 20.41 -3.01 -11.55
CA ARG A 21 20.95 -2.50 -12.82
C ARG A 21 19.89 -1.89 -13.72
N TYR A 22 18.70 -2.50 -13.75
CA TYR A 22 17.56 -1.94 -14.46
C TYR A 22 17.21 -0.54 -13.93
N ARG A 23 17.09 -0.38 -12.60
CA ARG A 23 16.78 0.92 -11.98
C ARG A 23 17.85 1.97 -12.23
N GLU A 24 19.12 1.58 -12.20
CA GLU A 24 20.25 2.47 -12.47
C GLU A 24 20.29 2.97 -13.92
N GLY A 25 19.70 2.21 -14.86
CA GLY A 25 19.60 2.59 -16.27
C GLY A 25 18.39 3.47 -16.63
N LEU A 26 17.53 3.81 -15.67
CA LEU A 26 16.33 4.63 -15.93
C LEU A 26 16.63 6.13 -15.86
N ASP A 27 15.93 6.91 -16.68
CA ASP A 27 15.89 8.37 -16.52
C ASP A 27 15.33 8.75 -15.14
N ASP A 28 15.81 9.85 -14.56
CA ASP A 28 15.44 10.29 -13.21
C ASP A 28 13.93 10.38 -13.00
N THR A 29 13.21 10.94 -13.96
CA THR A 29 11.74 11.06 -13.90
C THR A 29 11.05 9.70 -13.86
N VAL A 30 11.55 8.73 -14.62
CA VAL A 30 10.98 7.37 -14.66
C VAL A 30 11.29 6.62 -13.37
N ARG A 31 12.50 6.80 -12.84
CA ARG A 31 12.91 6.23 -11.54
C ARG A 31 12.06 6.77 -10.40
N LEU A 32 11.88 8.10 -10.31
CA LEU A 32 11.04 8.72 -9.27
C LEU A 32 9.58 8.24 -9.34
N GLU A 33 9.07 8.03 -10.55
CA GLU A 33 7.73 7.46 -10.73
C GLU A 33 7.64 6.01 -10.27
N LEU A 34 8.63 5.19 -10.61
CA LEU A 34 8.70 3.80 -10.16
C LEU A 34 8.78 3.72 -8.63
N ASP A 35 9.59 4.58 -8.02
CA ASP A 35 9.74 4.68 -6.55
C ASP A 35 8.42 5.06 -5.88
N LEU A 36 7.73 6.04 -6.44
CA LEU A 36 6.42 6.42 -5.95
C LEU A 36 5.43 5.26 -6.08
N TYR A 37 5.39 4.60 -7.24
CA TYR A 37 4.51 3.46 -7.45
C TYR A 37 4.78 2.34 -6.44
N GLU A 38 6.04 1.97 -6.21
CA GLU A 38 6.42 0.88 -5.30
C GLU A 38 6.14 1.22 -3.83
N LYS A 39 6.44 2.47 -3.43
CA LYS A 39 6.05 3.00 -2.12
C LYS A 39 4.54 2.90 -1.91
N LEU A 40 3.73 3.27 -2.89
CA LEU A 40 2.27 3.21 -2.76
C LEU A 40 1.75 1.77 -2.83
N ALA A 41 2.31 0.95 -3.72
CA ALA A 41 1.91 -0.45 -3.92
C ALA A 41 2.09 -1.27 -2.65
N SER A 42 3.21 -1.07 -1.95
CA SER A 42 3.48 -1.70 -0.64
C SER A 42 2.51 -1.23 0.47
N ASN A 43 1.85 -0.09 0.29
CA ASN A 43 0.91 0.50 1.25
C ASN A 43 -0.56 0.38 0.85
N VAL A 44 -0.91 -0.30 -0.26
CA VAL A 44 -2.28 -0.35 -0.80
C VAL A 44 -3.33 -0.76 0.24
N ARG A 45 -3.01 -1.73 1.10
CA ARG A 45 -3.99 -2.19 2.10
C ARG A 45 -4.22 -1.15 3.19
N THR A 46 -3.16 -0.49 3.66
CA THR A 46 -3.26 0.63 4.61
C THR A 46 -4.02 1.80 3.98
N MET A 47 -3.70 2.15 2.73
CA MET A 47 -4.43 3.16 1.95
C MET A 47 -5.92 2.86 1.91
N ARG A 48 -6.30 1.60 1.65
CA ARG A 48 -7.69 1.17 1.64
C ARG A 48 -8.37 1.33 3.00
N VAL A 49 -7.73 0.90 4.08
CA VAL A 49 -8.28 1.06 5.43
C VAL A 49 -8.52 2.54 5.75
N LEU A 50 -7.57 3.41 5.43
CA LEU A 50 -7.70 4.85 5.64
C LEU A 50 -8.79 5.47 4.76
N TYR A 51 -8.89 5.05 3.50
CA TYR A 51 -9.96 5.48 2.60
C TYR A 51 -11.33 5.11 3.17
N LEU A 52 -11.54 3.87 3.63
CA LEU A 52 -12.79 3.45 4.25
C LEU A 52 -13.08 4.16 5.58
N ALA A 53 -12.04 4.43 6.37
CA ALA A 53 -12.14 5.19 7.61
C ALA A 53 -12.54 6.66 7.35
N MET A 54 -12.09 7.25 6.24
CA MET A 54 -12.50 8.59 5.79
C MET A 54 -13.99 8.63 5.42
N LEU A 55 -14.53 7.53 4.87
CA LEU A 55 -15.96 7.40 4.58
C LEU A 55 -16.84 7.27 5.84
N ASN A 56 -16.24 7.12 7.03
CA ASN A 56 -16.93 7.05 8.33
C ASN A 56 -18.04 5.99 8.36
N LEU A 57 -17.74 4.82 7.79
CA LEU A 57 -18.68 3.69 7.68
C LEU A 57 -18.90 3.01 9.03
N ASP A 58 -20.09 2.40 9.20
CA ASP A 58 -20.30 1.40 10.25
C ASP A 58 -19.39 0.19 9.96
N LYS A 59 -18.79 -0.38 11.00
CA LYS A 59 -17.91 -1.54 10.92
C LYS A 59 -18.61 -2.73 10.26
N GLY A 60 -19.93 -2.87 10.44
CA GLY A 60 -20.72 -3.91 9.78
C GLY A 60 -20.88 -3.72 8.27
N LEU A 61 -20.55 -2.54 7.74
CA LEU A 61 -20.56 -2.23 6.31
C LEU A 61 -19.16 -2.29 5.68
N LEU A 62 -18.13 -2.61 6.46
CA LEU A 62 -16.79 -2.78 5.91
C LEU A 62 -16.78 -4.03 5.02
N PRO A 63 -16.20 -3.93 3.81
CA PRO A 63 -16.02 -5.07 2.94
C PRO A 63 -15.28 -6.22 3.65
N ALA A 64 -15.72 -7.47 3.44
CA ALA A 64 -15.15 -8.64 4.11
C ALA A 64 -13.68 -8.90 3.75
N ASP A 65 -13.21 -8.34 2.63
CA ASP A 65 -11.82 -8.40 2.18
C ASP A 65 -10.91 -7.37 2.85
N VAL A 66 -11.45 -6.48 3.68
CA VAL A 66 -10.65 -5.66 4.60
C VAL A 66 -10.16 -6.58 5.71
N GLY A 67 -8.96 -7.13 5.49
CA GLY A 67 -8.35 -8.08 6.41
C GLY A 67 -8.27 -7.53 7.83
N ALA A 68 -8.60 -8.40 8.79
CA ALA A 68 -8.57 -8.07 10.22
C ALA A 68 -7.16 -7.61 10.65
N ASP A 69 -6.13 -8.15 10.01
CA ASP A 69 -4.73 -7.85 10.29
C ASP A 69 -4.34 -6.44 9.89
N GLU A 70 -4.82 -5.95 8.75
CA GLU A 70 -4.52 -4.58 8.28
C GLU A 70 -5.27 -3.54 9.09
N LEU A 71 -6.52 -3.82 9.45
CA LEU A 71 -7.27 -2.98 10.38
C LEU A 71 -6.59 -2.95 11.76
N ALA A 72 -6.12 -4.10 12.25
CA ALA A 72 -5.40 -4.19 13.51
C ALA A 72 -4.08 -3.41 13.46
N ARG A 73 -3.29 -3.55 12.39
CA ARG A 73 -2.05 -2.78 12.17
C ARG A 73 -2.31 -1.28 12.13
N ALA A 74 -3.25 -0.82 11.30
CA ALA A 74 -3.58 0.61 11.21
C ALA A 74 -4.06 1.19 12.55
N LYS A 75 -4.70 0.39 13.40
CA LYS A 75 -5.08 0.79 14.76
C LYS A 75 -3.86 0.86 15.68
N THR A 76 -2.97 -0.14 15.65
CA THR A 76 -1.71 -0.16 16.41
C THR A 76 -0.82 1.02 16.04
N ASP A 77 -0.76 1.36 14.76
CA ASP A 77 0.02 2.49 14.23
C ASP A 77 -0.64 3.85 14.51
N GLY A 78 -1.80 3.88 15.20
CA GLY A 78 -2.49 5.11 15.56
C GLY A 78 -3.12 5.85 14.38
N LEU A 79 -3.34 5.19 13.25
CA LEU A 79 -3.88 5.81 12.04
C LEU A 79 -5.42 5.78 12.00
N VAL A 80 -6.04 4.82 12.69
CA VAL A 80 -7.50 4.70 12.79
C VAL A 80 -7.96 4.34 14.20
N TYR A 81 -9.23 4.63 14.48
CA TYR A 81 -9.88 4.25 15.73
C TYR A 81 -11.37 3.91 15.50
N LEU A 82 -11.96 3.20 16.47
CA LEU A 82 -13.39 2.91 16.48
C LEU A 82 -14.11 3.89 17.42
N SER A 83 -15.12 4.57 16.90
CA SER A 83 -16.04 5.40 17.68
C SER A 83 -17.40 4.70 17.72
N GLY A 84 -17.64 3.90 18.76
CA GLY A 84 -18.75 2.96 18.78
C GLY A 84 -18.60 1.92 17.68
N ARG A 85 -19.57 1.85 16.76
CA ARG A 85 -19.50 0.96 15.59
C ARG A 85 -18.81 1.57 14.38
N ARG A 86 -18.43 2.86 14.40
CA ARG A 86 -17.88 3.52 13.20
C ARG A 86 -16.36 3.50 13.17
N LEU A 87 -15.80 3.18 12.02
CA LEU A 87 -14.36 3.31 11.75
C LEU A 87 -14.05 4.76 11.36
N ARG A 88 -13.04 5.35 12.00
CA ARG A 88 -12.61 6.72 11.75
C ARG A 88 -11.10 6.82 11.62
N ALA A 89 -10.64 7.69 10.73
CA ALA A 89 -9.23 8.04 10.64
C ALA A 89 -8.86 9.00 11.78
N THR A 90 -7.67 8.82 12.36
CA THR A 90 -7.06 9.85 13.21
C THR A 90 -6.60 11.03 12.35
N ARG A 91 -6.13 12.09 13.00
CA ARG A 91 -5.50 13.22 12.28
C ARG A 91 -4.33 12.74 11.41
N ASP A 92 -3.49 11.86 11.96
CA ASP A 92 -2.30 11.36 11.27
C ASP A 92 -2.68 10.42 10.13
N GLY A 93 -3.68 9.55 10.33
CA GLY A 93 -4.22 8.71 9.26
C GLY A 93 -4.81 9.54 8.10
N PHE A 94 -5.53 10.62 8.41
CA PHE A 94 -6.04 11.52 7.37
C PHE A 94 -4.91 12.25 6.63
N ALA A 95 -3.92 12.77 7.37
CA ALA A 95 -2.77 13.45 6.77
C ALA A 95 -1.97 12.53 5.84
N LEU A 96 -1.75 11.28 6.24
CA LEU A 96 -1.05 10.28 5.44
C LEU A 96 -1.82 9.93 4.16
N LEU A 97 -3.13 9.68 4.26
CA LEU A 97 -3.96 9.43 3.09
C LEU A 97 -3.97 10.63 2.13
N TRP A 98 -4.05 11.85 2.68
CA TRP A 98 -4.02 13.08 1.88
C TRP A 98 -2.67 13.26 1.18
N GLN A 99 -1.56 13.00 1.87
CA GLN A 99 -0.22 13.02 1.28
C GLN A 99 -0.14 12.07 0.08
N TRP A 100 -0.55 10.81 0.22
CA TRP A 100 -0.52 9.86 -0.89
C TRP A 100 -1.42 10.29 -2.04
N LYS A 101 -2.58 10.87 -1.76
CA LYS A 101 -3.46 11.42 -2.80
C LYS A 101 -2.78 12.55 -3.58
N THR A 102 -2.10 13.47 -2.89
CA THR A 102 -1.35 14.57 -3.52
C THR A 102 -0.15 14.06 -4.31
N GLU A 103 0.57 13.06 -3.80
CA GLU A 103 1.69 12.43 -4.53
C GLU A 103 1.20 11.74 -5.82
N ILE A 104 0.03 11.10 -5.81
CA ILE A 104 -0.55 10.39 -6.97
C ILE A 104 -1.15 11.33 -8.01
N GLU A 105 -1.67 12.49 -7.61
CA GLU A 105 -2.46 13.38 -8.47
C GLU A 105 -1.83 13.66 -9.85
N PRO A 106 -0.52 13.95 -9.97
CA PRO A 106 0.12 14.17 -11.27
C PRO A 106 0.14 12.91 -12.18
N HIS A 107 0.04 11.73 -11.58
CA HIS A 107 0.18 10.42 -12.24
C HIS A 107 -1.16 9.69 -12.41
N ILE A 108 -2.28 10.25 -11.97
CA ILE A 108 -3.60 9.58 -11.95
C ILE A 108 -4.12 9.15 -13.34
N ARG A 109 -3.60 9.75 -14.41
CA ARG A 109 -3.92 9.38 -15.80
C ARG A 109 -3.15 8.15 -16.29
N LYS A 110 -2.11 7.71 -15.57
CA LYS A 110 -1.28 6.57 -15.94
C LYS A 110 -1.91 5.27 -15.46
N THR A 111 -1.92 4.24 -16.32
CA THR A 111 -2.57 2.96 -16.06
C THR A 111 -2.11 2.26 -14.76
N PRO A 112 -0.81 2.23 -14.41
CA PRO A 112 -0.37 1.60 -13.15
C PRO A 112 -1.02 2.23 -11.92
N PHE A 113 -1.03 3.57 -11.84
CA PHE A 113 -1.63 4.33 -10.74
C PHE A 113 -3.16 4.20 -10.70
N GLN A 114 -3.82 4.12 -11.87
CA GLN A 114 -5.27 3.84 -11.93
C GLN A 114 -5.60 2.47 -11.37
N ARG A 115 -4.81 1.44 -11.70
CA ARG A 115 -5.00 0.07 -11.16
C ARG A 115 -4.78 0.05 -9.66
N LEU A 116 -3.73 0.72 -9.17
CA LEU A 116 -3.46 0.87 -7.75
C LEU A 116 -4.66 1.51 -7.03
N TRP A 117 -5.20 2.60 -7.57
CA TRP A 117 -6.34 3.27 -6.97
C TRP A 117 -7.62 2.43 -6.99
N ARG A 118 -7.87 1.66 -8.06
CA ARG A 118 -8.99 0.70 -8.08
C ARG A 118 -8.89 -0.33 -6.96
N GLN A 119 -7.70 -0.85 -6.68
CA GLN A 119 -7.49 -1.77 -5.55
C GLN A 119 -7.80 -1.10 -4.19
N VAL A 120 -7.41 0.17 -4.03
CA VAL A 120 -7.73 0.96 -2.83
C VAL A 120 -9.23 1.16 -2.67
N LEU A 121 -9.95 1.41 -3.78
CA LEU A 121 -11.40 1.58 -3.79
C LEU A 121 -12.19 0.27 -3.69
N GLY A 122 -11.55 -0.87 -3.96
CA GLY A 122 -12.18 -2.19 -4.01
C GLY A 122 -12.93 -2.52 -5.28
N TRP A 123 -12.41 -2.06 -6.43
CA TRP A 123 -12.89 -2.36 -7.78
C TRP A 123 -12.00 -3.38 -8.49
#